data_AF-A0A7S1TPP3-F1
#
_entry.id   AF-A0A7S1TPP3-F1
#
_cell.length_a   1.000
_cell.length_b   1.000
_cell.length_c   1.000
_cell.angle_alpha   90.00
_cell.angle_beta   90.00
_cell.angle_gamma   90.00
#
_symmetry.space_group_name_H-M   'P 1'
#
loop_
_entity.id
_entity.type
_entity.pdbx_description
1 polymer ?
#
loop_
_entity_poly.entity_id
_entity_poly.type
_entity_poly.pdbx_seq_one_letter_code
_entity_poly.pdbx_strand_id
1 'polypeptide(L)'
;AASAAPAVAAAPPPPVFDIRKIMPRVAAPPTPSPPAEGLVDRMHFIVNNLAASNLEQKVMDMRSVLLEEHVPWLADYLVLKRIAHQLNFHGLYLDFVDRLQRPSLLPEITRVAYYRVSVHLSSETITSSTSERSILKHLGAWLGMTTLARNRPILSRDLDVKELLLQGYESGKLIAIAPFVAKVLEGAVRSVAFRPPNPWTMAVLATLRDLHVLDNLKMNIKFEVELLCNKLDIKVDQVPLRHSLSRRRSPVLPNQDFNLPRGGGGGGG
;
A
#
# COMPACT_ATOMS: atom_id res chain seq x y z
N ALA A 1 -29.57 34.69 42.15
CA ALA A 1 -28.87 34.63 40.86
C ALA A 1 -28.19 33.27 40.76
N ALA A 2 -28.78 32.33 40.02
CA ALA A 2 -28.20 31.00 39.82
C ALA A 2 -27.26 31.05 38.60
N SER A 3 -25.99 30.73 38.85
CA SER A 3 -24.93 30.62 37.84
C SER A 3 -25.21 29.45 36.91
N ALA A 4 -25.31 29.72 35.61
CA ALA A 4 -25.45 28.69 34.58
C ALA A 4 -24.08 28.04 34.31
N ALA A 5 -24.02 26.72 34.43
CA ALA A 5 -22.83 25.93 34.10
C ALA A 5 -22.51 26.02 32.59
N PRO A 6 -21.23 25.98 32.18
CA PRO A 6 -20.85 26.08 30.78
C PRO A 6 -21.23 24.79 30.04
N ALA A 7 -21.80 24.97 28.84
CA ALA A 7 -22.14 23.88 27.94
C ALA A 7 -20.89 23.07 27.56
N VAL A 8 -20.93 21.76 27.82
CA VAL A 8 -19.88 20.82 27.41
C VAL A 8 -19.84 20.78 25.89
N ALA A 9 -18.74 21.25 25.30
CA ALA A 9 -18.54 21.20 23.86
C ALA A 9 -18.62 19.74 23.37
N ALA A 10 -19.51 19.47 22.41
CA ALA A 10 -19.65 18.15 21.80
C ALA A 10 -18.32 17.73 21.16
N ALA A 11 -17.93 16.47 21.37
CA ALA A 11 -16.71 15.91 20.79
C ALA A 11 -16.72 16.05 19.25
N PRO A 12 -15.58 16.36 18.62
CA PRO A 12 -15.50 16.47 17.16
C PRO A 12 -15.95 15.16 16.51
N PRO A 13 -16.60 15.21 15.33
CA PRO A 13 -16.99 14.00 14.62
C PRO A 13 -15.75 13.14 14.34
N PRO A 14 -15.86 11.80 14.44
CA PRO A 14 -14.72 10.91 14.23
C PRO A 14 -14.12 11.13 12.83
N PRO A 15 -12.79 10.99 12.68
CA PRO A 15 -12.12 11.24 11.41
C PRO A 15 -12.66 10.28 10.34
N VAL A 16 -12.86 10.81 9.13
CA VAL A 16 -13.33 10.03 7.97
C VAL A 16 -12.29 8.97 7.55
N PHE A 17 -11.02 9.20 7.88
CA PHE A 17 -9.92 8.27 7.65
C PHE A 17 -9.15 8.04 8.96
N ASP A 18 -9.20 6.83 9.50
CA ASP A 18 -8.48 6.42 10.72
C ASP A 18 -7.50 5.29 10.41
N ILE A 19 -6.22 5.67 10.31
CA ILE A 19 -5.13 4.74 10.04
C ILE A 19 -4.99 3.67 11.13
N ARG A 20 -5.37 3.95 12.38
CA ARG A 20 -5.29 2.98 13.48
C ARG A 20 -6.30 1.86 13.34
N LYS A 21 -7.43 2.11 12.69
CA LYS A 21 -8.40 1.06 12.34
C LYS A 21 -7.90 0.20 11.18
N ILE A 22 -7.16 0.78 10.23
CA ILE A 22 -6.66 0.10 9.04
C ILE A 22 -5.39 -0.72 9.35
N MET A 23 -4.48 -0.19 10.17
CA MET A 23 -3.16 -0.77 10.45
C MET A 23 -2.85 -0.76 11.96
N PRO A 24 -3.65 -1.45 12.81
CA PRO A 24 -3.59 -1.29 14.26
C PRO A 24 -2.28 -1.74 14.92
N ARG A 25 -1.51 -2.64 14.29
CA ARG A 25 -0.20 -3.10 14.82
C ARG A 25 0.99 -2.36 14.24
N VAL A 26 0.78 -1.48 13.27
CA VAL A 26 1.88 -0.81 12.59
C VAL A 26 2.28 0.40 13.42
N ALA A 27 3.46 0.30 14.01
CA ALA A 27 4.08 1.35 14.81
C ALA A 27 5.41 1.75 14.18
N ALA A 28 5.89 2.94 14.55
CA ALA A 28 7.20 3.38 14.15
C ALA A 28 8.28 2.39 14.64
N PRO A 29 9.15 1.88 13.74
CA PRO A 29 10.33 1.15 14.16
C PRO A 29 11.20 2.01 15.07
N PRO A 30 11.94 1.43 16.02
CA PRO A 30 13.08 2.13 16.61
C PRO A 30 14.01 2.61 15.50
N THR A 31 14.54 3.82 15.62
CA THR A 31 15.53 4.33 14.67
C THR A 31 16.75 3.41 14.72
N PRO A 32 17.10 2.73 13.61
CA PRO A 32 18.22 1.81 13.62
C PRO A 32 19.54 2.58 13.72
N SER A 33 20.44 2.12 14.58
CA SER A 33 21.79 2.66 14.66
C SER A 33 22.56 2.34 13.38
N PRO A 34 23.17 3.32 12.71
CA PRO A 34 23.98 3.05 11.54
C PRO A 34 25.23 2.24 11.93
N PRO A 35 25.68 1.32 11.06
CA PRO A 35 27.01 0.75 11.17
C PRO A 35 28.10 1.83 11.08
N ALA A 36 29.37 1.45 11.31
CA ALA A 36 30.50 2.35 11.08
C ALA A 36 30.49 2.90 9.64
N GLU A 37 30.93 4.14 9.44
CA GLU A 37 30.83 4.88 8.17
C GLU A 37 31.38 4.08 6.97
N GLY A 38 32.58 3.50 7.11
CA GLY A 38 33.16 2.67 6.04
C GLY A 38 32.35 1.40 5.70
N LEU A 39 31.58 0.88 6.66
CA LEU A 39 30.69 -0.26 6.46
C LEU A 39 29.41 0.18 5.74
N VAL A 40 28.86 1.33 6.12
CA VAL A 40 27.72 1.97 5.44
C VAL A 40 28.05 2.24 3.97
N ASP A 41 29.20 2.83 3.68
CA ASP A 41 29.63 3.13 2.31
C ASP A 41 29.79 1.86 1.47
N ARG A 42 30.35 0.80 2.07
CA ARG A 42 30.48 -0.50 1.40
C ARG A 42 29.11 -1.13 1.11
N MET A 43 28.18 -1.10 2.06
CA MET A 43 26.81 -1.58 1.87
C MET A 43 26.07 -0.77 0.79
N HIS A 44 26.18 0.56 0.82
CA HIS A 44 25.64 1.43 -0.22
C HIS A 44 26.21 1.09 -1.60
N PHE A 45 27.53 0.93 -1.71
CA PHE A 45 28.19 0.58 -2.96
C PHE A 45 27.68 -0.75 -3.53
N ILE A 46 27.48 -1.76 -2.67
CA ILE A 46 26.93 -3.06 -3.06
C ILE A 46 25.53 -2.90 -3.66
N VAL A 47 24.63 -2.22 -2.94
CA VAL A 47 23.22 -2.10 -3.36
C VAL A 47 23.06 -1.17 -4.56
N ASN A 48 23.86 -0.09 -4.66
CA ASN A 48 23.86 0.83 -5.80
C ASN A 48 24.26 0.16 -7.11
N ASN A 49 25.22 -0.76 -7.05
CA ASN A 49 25.78 -1.43 -8.23
C ASN A 49 25.21 -2.82 -8.44
N LEU A 50 24.06 -3.13 -7.83
CA LEU A 50 23.41 -4.43 -7.96
C LEU A 50 22.81 -4.57 -9.36
N ALA A 51 23.22 -5.62 -10.07
CA ALA A 51 22.70 -6.01 -11.37
C ALA A 51 22.51 -7.53 -11.42
N ALA A 52 21.64 -8.01 -12.31
CA ALA A 52 21.42 -9.46 -12.48
C ALA A 52 22.73 -10.21 -12.82
N SER A 53 23.61 -9.59 -13.61
CA SER A 53 24.90 -10.17 -14.02
C SER A 53 25.92 -10.30 -12.90
N ASN A 54 25.80 -9.53 -11.82
CA ASN A 54 26.76 -9.51 -10.71
C ASN A 54 26.15 -9.89 -9.35
N LEU A 55 24.91 -10.40 -9.37
CA LEU A 55 24.12 -10.69 -8.17
C LEU A 55 24.86 -11.60 -7.18
N GLU A 56 25.41 -12.73 -7.65
CA GLU A 56 26.14 -13.67 -6.79
C GLU A 56 27.33 -13.02 -6.08
N GLN A 57 28.13 -12.25 -6.82
CA GLN A 57 29.26 -11.54 -6.25
C GLN A 57 28.80 -10.53 -5.19
N LYS A 58 27.75 -9.75 -5.47
CA LYS A 58 27.21 -8.76 -4.52
C LYS A 58 26.60 -9.41 -3.27
N VAL A 59 26.01 -10.59 -3.40
CA VAL A 59 25.54 -11.39 -2.26
C VAL A 59 26.72 -11.82 -1.40
N MET A 60 27.81 -12.33 -1.99
CA MET A 60 29.02 -12.69 -1.25
C MET A 60 29.65 -11.47 -0.56
N ASP A 61 29.78 -10.36 -1.27
CA ASP A 61 30.30 -9.11 -0.74
C ASP A 61 29.49 -8.66 0.49
N MET A 62 28.16 -8.64 0.37
CA MET A 62 27.26 -8.24 1.46
C MET A 62 27.32 -9.20 2.65
N ARG A 63 27.38 -10.52 2.42
CA ARG A 63 27.50 -11.51 3.51
C ARG A 63 28.75 -11.30 4.36
N SER A 64 29.84 -10.84 3.75
CA SER A 64 31.10 -10.57 4.46
C SER A 64 31.03 -9.35 5.40
N VAL A 65 30.02 -8.49 5.23
CA VAL A 65 29.89 -7.21 5.96
C VAL A 65 28.60 -7.10 6.78
N LEU A 66 27.57 -7.87 6.45
CA LEU A 66 26.27 -7.82 7.09
C LEU A 66 26.25 -8.67 8.36
N LEU A 67 26.36 -7.96 9.49
CA LEU A 67 26.11 -8.49 10.83
C LEU A 67 24.62 -8.39 11.19
N GLU A 68 24.18 -9.24 12.12
CA GLU A 68 22.77 -9.32 12.52
C GLU A 68 22.25 -8.00 13.11
N GLU A 69 23.08 -7.30 13.87
CA GLU A 69 22.77 -5.98 14.44
C GLU A 69 22.53 -4.88 13.39
N HIS A 70 23.02 -5.07 12.16
CA HIS A 70 22.85 -4.11 11.06
C HIS A 70 21.63 -4.40 10.18
N VAL A 71 20.92 -5.52 10.42
CA VAL A 71 19.73 -5.90 9.65
C VAL A 71 18.63 -4.82 9.68
N PRO A 72 18.28 -4.22 10.83
CA PRO A 72 17.28 -3.13 10.87
C PRO A 72 17.69 -1.92 10.03
N TRP A 73 18.97 -1.55 10.06
CA TRP A 73 19.49 -0.42 9.27
C TRP A 73 19.44 -0.72 7.77
N LEU A 74 19.88 -1.91 7.35
CA LEU A 74 19.84 -2.31 5.94
C LEU A 74 18.40 -2.38 5.43
N ALA A 75 17.47 -2.89 6.24
CA ALA A 75 16.06 -2.94 5.90
C ALA A 75 15.47 -1.55 5.68
N ASP A 76 15.76 -0.60 6.59
CA ASP A 76 15.32 0.79 6.45
C ASP A 76 15.88 1.45 5.19
N TYR A 77 17.18 1.28 4.95
CA TYR A 77 17.84 1.76 3.74
C TYR A 77 17.23 1.17 2.46
N LEU A 78 17.03 -0.16 2.40
CA LEU A 78 16.45 -0.81 1.23
C LEU A 78 15.04 -0.30 0.96
N VAL A 79 14.19 -0.18 1.98
CA VAL A 79 12.82 0.30 1.79
C VAL A 79 12.82 1.77 1.34
N LEU A 80 13.51 2.65 2.07
CA LEU A 80 13.47 4.08 1.84
C LEU A 80 14.20 4.53 0.58
N LYS A 81 15.35 3.94 0.28
CA LYS A 81 16.23 4.43 -0.79
C LYS A 81 16.13 3.62 -2.08
N ARG A 82 15.60 2.40 -2.03
CA ARG A 82 15.53 1.48 -3.19
C ARG A 82 14.09 1.13 -3.54
N ILE A 83 13.44 0.33 -2.69
CA ILE A 83 12.13 -0.25 -2.97
C ILE A 83 11.08 0.84 -3.22
N ALA A 84 11.08 1.92 -2.44
CA ALA A 84 10.17 3.05 -2.61
C ALA A 84 10.31 3.77 -3.96
N HIS A 85 11.46 3.69 -4.62
CA HIS A 85 11.77 4.51 -5.80
C HIS A 85 12.01 3.70 -7.08
N GLN A 86 12.34 2.42 -7.00
CA GLN A 86 12.86 1.63 -8.10
C GLN A 86 12.03 0.35 -8.35
N LEU A 87 10.77 0.52 -8.81
CA LEU A 87 9.84 -0.60 -9.04
C LEU A 87 10.41 -1.72 -9.91
N ASN A 88 11.08 -1.35 -11.01
CA ASN A 88 11.64 -2.31 -11.96
C ASN A 88 12.73 -3.21 -11.37
N PHE A 89 13.31 -2.83 -10.23
CA PHE A 89 14.34 -3.59 -9.54
C PHE A 89 13.81 -4.46 -8.40
N HIS A 90 12.50 -4.48 -8.12
CA HIS A 90 11.94 -5.26 -7.02
C HIS A 90 12.25 -6.75 -7.12
N GLY A 91 12.20 -7.33 -8.33
CA GLY A 91 12.61 -8.73 -8.54
C GLY A 91 14.07 -8.97 -8.14
N LEU A 92 14.97 -8.10 -8.60
CA LEU A 92 16.39 -8.19 -8.27
C LEU A 92 16.67 -8.00 -6.78
N TYR A 93 15.99 -7.06 -6.11
CA TYR A 93 16.13 -6.86 -4.66
C TYR A 93 15.61 -8.05 -3.86
N LEU A 94 14.51 -8.66 -4.29
CA LEU A 94 13.98 -9.85 -3.63
C LEU A 94 14.94 -11.04 -3.78
N ASP A 95 15.46 -11.26 -4.99
CA ASP A 95 16.46 -12.31 -5.24
C ASP A 95 17.73 -12.09 -4.42
N PHE A 96 18.20 -10.84 -4.32
CA PHE A 96 19.33 -10.47 -3.46
C PHE A 96 19.05 -10.80 -1.99
N VAL A 97 17.91 -10.37 -1.44
CA VAL A 97 17.53 -10.62 -0.05
C VAL A 97 17.39 -12.11 0.25
N ASP A 98 16.74 -12.87 -0.63
CA ASP A 98 16.58 -14.33 -0.46
C ASP A 98 17.95 -15.04 -0.47
N ARG A 99 18.84 -14.65 -1.40
CA ARG A 99 20.18 -15.22 -1.51
C ARG A 99 21.10 -14.82 -0.36
N LEU A 100 20.86 -13.72 0.35
CA LEU A 100 21.65 -13.41 1.56
C LEU A 100 21.53 -14.48 2.64
N GLN A 101 20.44 -15.27 2.64
CA GLN A 101 20.17 -16.31 3.65
C GLN A 101 20.21 -15.76 5.08
N ARG A 102 19.65 -14.56 5.28
CA ARG A 102 19.44 -13.93 6.59
C ARG A 102 17.95 -14.00 6.96
N PRO A 103 17.52 -14.95 7.80
CA PRO A 103 16.10 -15.18 8.07
C PRO A 103 15.36 -13.97 8.66
N SER A 104 16.06 -13.09 9.37
CA SER A 104 15.53 -11.86 9.97
C SER A 104 15.30 -10.72 8.97
N LEU A 105 16.01 -10.73 7.84
CA LEU A 105 16.06 -9.59 6.92
C LEU A 105 14.75 -9.34 6.18
N LEU A 106 14.17 -10.38 5.56
CA LEU A 106 12.91 -10.20 4.81
C LEU A 106 11.72 -9.82 5.73
N PRO A 107 11.54 -10.44 6.92
CA PRO A 107 10.56 -9.97 7.90
C PRO A 107 10.76 -8.50 8.30
N GLU A 108 12.01 -8.07 8.51
CA GLU A 108 12.32 -6.71 8.90
C GLU A 108 12.04 -5.70 7.76
N ILE A 109 12.44 -6.02 6.52
CA ILE A 109 12.07 -5.23 5.33
C ILE A 109 10.55 -5.12 5.19
N THR A 110 9.83 -6.22 5.40
CA THR A 110 8.36 -6.24 5.32
C THR A 110 7.74 -5.35 6.39
N ARG A 111 8.26 -5.39 7.62
CA ARG A 111 7.83 -4.55 8.74
C ARG A 111 8.04 -3.06 8.45
N VAL A 112 9.22 -2.69 7.95
CA VAL A 112 9.50 -1.32 7.52
C VAL A 112 8.59 -0.90 6.37
N ALA A 113 8.35 -1.76 5.38
CA ALA A 113 7.43 -1.48 4.27
C ALA A 113 6.01 -1.17 4.75
N TYR A 114 5.45 -1.95 5.70
CA TYR A 114 4.15 -1.64 6.32
C TYR A 114 4.15 -0.28 7.01
N TYR A 115 5.20 0.04 7.78
CA TYR A 115 5.32 1.36 8.41
C TYR A 115 5.38 2.49 7.38
N ARG A 116 6.13 2.31 6.28
CA ARG A 116 6.17 3.31 5.22
C ARG A 116 4.83 3.46 4.52
N VAL A 117 4.06 2.38 4.34
CA VAL A 117 2.69 2.45 3.84
C VAL A 117 1.82 3.29 4.79
N SER A 118 1.88 3.06 6.10
CA SER A 118 1.07 3.83 7.06
C SER A 118 1.41 5.32 7.05
N VAL A 119 2.70 5.67 6.89
CA VAL A 119 3.15 7.06 6.74
C VAL A 119 2.54 7.72 5.50
N HIS A 120 2.61 7.07 4.33
CA HIS A 120 2.07 7.64 3.10
C HIS A 120 0.54 7.70 3.08
N LEU A 121 -0.15 6.70 3.64
CA LEU A 121 -1.62 6.73 3.78
C LEU A 121 -2.12 7.86 4.70
N SER A 122 -1.29 8.24 5.67
CA SER A 122 -1.56 9.32 6.62
C SER A 122 -1.15 10.70 6.10
N SER A 123 -0.43 10.78 4.97
CA SER A 123 -0.01 12.05 4.40
C SER A 123 -1.21 12.88 3.92
N GLU A 124 -1.17 14.17 4.21
CA GLU A 124 -2.15 15.14 3.72
C GLU A 124 -2.03 15.38 2.21
N THR A 125 -0.84 15.13 1.64
CA THR A 125 -0.55 15.40 0.23
C THR A 125 -0.68 14.18 -0.66
N ILE A 126 -1.04 13.00 -0.14
CA ILE A 126 -1.17 11.75 -0.91
C ILE A 126 -2.18 11.88 -2.08
N THR A 127 -3.12 12.79 -1.92
CA THR A 127 -4.22 13.17 -2.78
C THR A 127 -3.75 14.00 -3.98
N SER A 128 -2.78 14.89 -3.79
CA SER A 128 -2.26 15.80 -4.82
C SER A 128 -0.90 15.36 -5.39
N SER A 129 -0.03 14.75 -4.58
CA SER A 129 1.34 14.39 -4.93
C SER A 129 1.44 13.10 -5.75
N THR A 130 1.79 13.23 -7.03
CA THR A 130 2.10 12.07 -7.90
C THR A 130 3.30 11.27 -7.40
N SER A 131 4.27 11.93 -6.76
CA SER A 131 5.46 11.27 -6.21
C SER A 131 5.09 10.35 -5.04
N GLU A 132 4.31 10.85 -4.08
CA GLU A 132 3.85 10.03 -2.95
C GLU A 132 2.97 8.86 -3.40
N ARG A 133 2.07 9.09 -4.36
CA ARG A 133 1.26 8.01 -4.97
C ARG A 133 2.14 6.94 -5.62
N SER A 134 3.22 7.34 -6.29
CA SER A 134 4.16 6.41 -6.91
C SER A 134 4.90 5.59 -5.87
N ILE A 135 5.38 6.21 -4.79
CA ILE A 135 6.01 5.49 -3.68
C ILE A 135 5.04 4.49 -3.04
N LEU A 136 3.80 4.92 -2.75
CA LEU A 136 2.79 4.04 -2.18
C LEU A 136 2.52 2.84 -3.11
N LYS A 137 2.38 3.09 -4.41
CA LYS A 137 2.22 2.04 -5.44
C LYS A 137 3.40 1.06 -5.46
N HIS A 138 4.64 1.56 -5.34
CA HIS A 138 5.83 0.71 -5.27
C HIS A 138 5.81 -0.16 -4.00
N LEU A 139 5.53 0.43 -2.83
CA LEU A 139 5.41 -0.33 -1.59
C LEU A 139 4.31 -1.40 -1.66
N GLY A 140 3.19 -1.11 -2.32
CA GLY A 140 2.12 -2.09 -2.58
C GLY A 140 2.60 -3.29 -3.40
N ALA A 141 3.35 -3.04 -4.48
CA ALA A 141 3.93 -4.11 -5.29
C ALA A 141 4.90 -4.97 -4.46
N TRP A 142 5.75 -4.34 -3.66
CA TRP A 142 6.69 -5.03 -2.78
C TRP A 142 5.97 -5.90 -1.74
N LEU A 143 4.93 -5.39 -1.08
CA LEU A 143 4.12 -6.16 -0.16
C LEU A 143 3.47 -7.36 -0.85
N GLY A 144 2.89 -7.18 -2.05
CA GLY A 144 2.31 -8.27 -2.83
C GLY A 144 3.32 -9.37 -3.17
N MET A 145 4.54 -8.99 -3.57
CA MET A 145 5.63 -9.92 -3.89
C MET A 145 6.17 -10.68 -2.68
N THR A 146 6.27 -10.02 -1.53
CA THR A 146 6.85 -10.60 -0.30
C THR A 146 5.82 -11.36 0.56
N THR A 147 4.53 -11.14 0.33
CA THR A 147 3.43 -11.81 1.04
C THR A 147 2.65 -12.77 0.14
N LEU A 148 1.67 -12.25 -0.62
CA LEU A 148 0.70 -13.05 -1.37
C LEU A 148 1.38 -14.00 -2.37
N ALA A 149 2.36 -13.50 -3.13
CA ALA A 149 3.10 -14.31 -4.11
C ALA A 149 3.88 -15.47 -3.47
N ARG A 150 4.15 -15.39 -2.17
CA ARG A 150 4.81 -16.42 -1.37
C ARG A 150 3.84 -17.20 -0.48
N ASN A 151 2.54 -17.13 -0.78
CA ASN A 151 1.46 -17.78 -0.04
C ASN A 151 1.43 -17.38 1.44
N ARG A 152 1.85 -16.14 1.76
CA ARG A 152 1.72 -15.57 3.10
C ARG A 152 0.59 -14.55 3.14
N PRO A 153 -0.31 -14.61 4.13
CA PRO A 153 -1.42 -13.68 4.23
C PRO A 153 -0.95 -12.27 4.60
N ILE A 154 -1.70 -11.28 4.14
CA ILE A 154 -1.74 -9.95 4.74
C ILE A 154 -2.80 -9.99 5.82
N LEU A 155 -2.38 -9.93 7.08
CA LEU A 155 -3.31 -9.98 8.21
C LEU A 155 -3.99 -8.62 8.39
N SER A 156 -5.30 -8.60 8.65
CA SER A 156 -6.05 -7.34 8.85
C SER A 156 -5.50 -6.47 9.99
N ARG A 157 -4.81 -7.09 10.97
CA ARG A 157 -4.14 -6.38 12.06
C ARG A 157 -2.88 -5.61 11.62
N ASP A 158 -2.29 -6.00 10.50
CA ASP A 158 -1.12 -5.35 9.91
C ASP A 158 -1.57 -4.41 8.76
N LEU A 159 -2.55 -4.84 7.95
CA LEU A 159 -3.22 -4.03 6.93
C LEU A 159 -4.60 -4.59 6.57
N ASP A 160 -5.68 -3.93 6.99
CA ASP A 160 -7.04 -4.24 6.53
C ASP A 160 -7.30 -3.60 5.16
N VAL A 161 -7.02 -4.35 4.11
CA VAL A 161 -7.15 -3.91 2.71
C VAL A 161 -8.59 -3.54 2.36
N LYS A 162 -9.58 -4.24 2.92
CA LYS A 162 -11.00 -3.96 2.62
C LYS A 162 -11.43 -2.67 3.30
N GLU A 163 -11.16 -2.52 4.60
CA GLU A 163 -11.48 -1.28 5.32
C GLU A 163 -10.71 -0.07 4.74
N LEU A 164 -9.49 -0.27 4.26
CA LEU A 164 -8.73 0.75 3.54
C LEU A 164 -9.47 1.28 2.31
N LEU A 165 -10.05 0.39 1.47
CA LEU A 165 -10.84 0.81 0.31
C LEU A 165 -12.10 1.57 0.71
N LEU A 166 -12.80 1.09 1.75
CA LEU A 166 -14.03 1.71 2.23
C LEU A 166 -13.78 3.12 2.80
N GLN A 167 -12.74 3.28 3.63
CA GLN A 167 -12.35 4.62 4.12
C GLN A 167 -11.76 5.49 3.01
N GLY A 168 -11.07 4.88 2.04
CA GLY A 168 -10.59 5.58 0.85
C GLY A 168 -11.73 6.21 0.05
N TYR A 169 -12.84 5.49 -0.09
CA TYR A 169 -14.08 6.00 -0.68
C TYR A 169 -14.65 7.17 0.13
N GLU A 170 -14.82 7.01 1.45
CA GLU A 170 -15.43 8.04 2.30
C GLU A 170 -14.59 9.33 2.35
N SER A 171 -13.27 9.20 2.32
CA SER A 171 -12.31 10.31 2.47
C SER A 171 -11.80 10.92 1.17
N GLY A 172 -12.25 10.44 0.01
CA GLY A 172 -11.78 10.94 -1.29
C GLY A 172 -10.29 10.65 -1.56
N LYS A 173 -9.78 9.50 -1.13
CA LYS A 173 -8.37 9.06 -1.27
C LYS A 173 -8.18 7.90 -2.27
N LEU A 174 -9.20 7.55 -3.05
CA LEU A 174 -9.16 6.40 -3.98
C LEU A 174 -8.11 6.56 -5.07
N ILE A 175 -7.78 7.77 -5.51
CA ILE A 175 -6.72 8.05 -6.50
C ILE A 175 -5.36 7.46 -6.09
N ALA A 176 -5.10 7.32 -4.79
CA ALA A 176 -3.90 6.72 -4.24
C ALA A 176 -4.12 5.27 -3.80
N ILE A 177 -5.26 5.00 -3.16
CA ILE A 177 -5.54 3.70 -2.53
C ILE A 177 -5.86 2.62 -3.56
N ALA A 178 -6.63 2.90 -4.61
CA ALA A 178 -6.98 1.88 -5.59
C ALA A 178 -5.74 1.34 -6.34
N PRO A 179 -4.82 2.17 -6.86
CA PRO A 179 -3.56 1.68 -7.43
C PRO A 179 -2.67 0.93 -6.44
N PHE A 180 -2.63 1.36 -5.18
CA PHE A 180 -1.91 0.64 -4.13
C PHE A 180 -2.46 -0.78 -3.92
N VAL A 181 -3.77 -0.91 -3.73
CA VAL A 181 -4.43 -2.21 -3.51
C VAL A 181 -4.31 -3.09 -4.75
N ALA A 182 -4.44 -2.52 -5.95
CA ALA A 182 -4.22 -3.26 -7.19
C ALA A 182 -2.81 -3.86 -7.23
N LYS A 183 -1.77 -3.08 -6.92
CA LYS A 183 -0.40 -3.60 -6.86
C LYS A 183 -0.16 -4.67 -5.81
N VAL A 184 -0.80 -4.57 -4.65
CA VAL A 184 -0.76 -5.64 -3.64
C VAL A 184 -1.36 -6.93 -4.21
N LEU A 185 -2.54 -6.84 -4.83
CA LEU A 185 -3.25 -8.00 -5.38
C LEU A 185 -2.59 -8.60 -6.63
N GLU A 186 -1.74 -7.88 -7.36
CA GLU A 186 -0.89 -8.48 -8.41
C GLU A 186 -0.01 -9.62 -7.85
N GLY A 187 0.34 -9.59 -6.56
CA GLY A 187 1.02 -10.70 -5.90
C GLY A 187 0.21 -12.01 -5.86
N ALA A 188 -1.12 -11.92 -5.96
CA ALA A 188 -1.99 -13.10 -5.93
C ALA A 188 -1.98 -13.89 -7.25
N VAL A 189 -1.57 -13.30 -8.37
CA VAL A 189 -1.65 -13.92 -9.73
C VAL A 189 -1.00 -15.30 -9.77
N ARG A 190 0.17 -15.45 -9.13
CA ARG A 190 0.93 -16.72 -9.09
C ARG A 190 0.79 -17.47 -7.76
N SER A 191 -0.03 -16.95 -6.84
CA SER A 191 -0.21 -17.57 -5.53
C SER A 191 -1.16 -18.76 -5.64
N VAL A 192 -0.75 -19.92 -5.13
CA VAL A 192 -1.67 -21.07 -5.02
C VAL A 192 -2.75 -20.85 -3.97
N ALA A 193 -2.44 -20.07 -2.92
CA ALA A 193 -3.35 -19.81 -1.82
C ALA A 193 -4.30 -18.62 -2.08
N PHE A 194 -3.81 -17.57 -2.75
CA PHE A 194 -4.52 -16.29 -2.87
C PHE A 194 -5.01 -15.97 -4.27
N ARG A 195 -4.67 -16.74 -5.31
CA ARG A 195 -5.32 -16.54 -6.62
C ARG A 195 -6.83 -16.76 -6.50
N PRO A 196 -7.65 -16.08 -7.31
CA PRO A 196 -9.08 -16.38 -7.37
C PRO A 196 -9.36 -17.87 -7.60
N PRO A 197 -10.44 -18.44 -7.02
CA PRO A 197 -11.51 -17.76 -6.27
C PRO A 197 -11.28 -17.69 -4.74
N ASN A 198 -10.04 -17.46 -4.27
CA ASN A 198 -9.76 -17.29 -2.83
C ASN A 198 -10.73 -16.28 -2.16
N PRO A 199 -11.39 -16.63 -1.03
CA PRO A 199 -12.41 -15.77 -0.41
C PRO A 199 -11.92 -14.38 0.01
N TRP A 200 -10.69 -14.27 0.51
CA TRP A 200 -10.11 -12.98 0.91
C TRP A 200 -9.86 -12.11 -0.33
N THR A 201 -9.24 -12.66 -1.36
CA THR A 201 -9.00 -11.97 -2.63
C THR A 201 -10.32 -11.54 -3.28
N MET A 202 -11.31 -12.44 -3.34
CA MET A 202 -12.63 -12.15 -3.90
C MET A 202 -13.40 -11.09 -3.09
N ALA A 203 -13.22 -11.02 -1.76
CA ALA A 203 -13.83 -9.98 -0.95
C ALA A 203 -13.26 -8.58 -1.25
N VAL A 204 -11.95 -8.50 -1.49
CA VAL A 204 -11.30 -7.24 -1.89
C VAL A 204 -11.70 -6.87 -3.33
N LEU A 205 -11.67 -7.84 -4.27
CA LEU A 205 -12.13 -7.62 -5.65
C LEU A 205 -13.58 -7.16 -5.71
N ALA A 206 -14.48 -7.74 -4.91
CA ALA A 206 -15.86 -7.31 -4.86
C ALA A 206 -16.01 -5.86 -4.37
N THR A 207 -15.16 -5.43 -3.44
CA THR A 207 -15.13 -4.03 -2.98
C THR A 207 -14.62 -3.10 -4.09
N LEU A 208 -13.60 -3.52 -4.84
CA LEU A 208 -13.13 -2.78 -6.03
C LEU A 208 -14.19 -2.74 -7.14
N ARG A 209 -14.97 -3.81 -7.32
CA ARG A 209 -16.08 -3.86 -8.26
C ARG A 209 -17.21 -2.92 -7.86
N ASP A 210 -17.59 -2.88 -6.58
CA ASP A 210 -18.56 -1.93 -6.07
C ASP A 210 -18.13 -0.47 -6.35
N LEU A 211 -16.83 -0.17 -6.28
CA LEU A 211 -16.27 1.15 -6.66
C LEU A 211 -16.32 1.37 -8.18
N HIS A 212 -15.92 0.38 -8.97
CA HIS A 212 -15.85 0.47 -10.44
C HIS A 212 -17.20 0.85 -11.08
N VAL A 213 -18.31 0.38 -10.53
CA VAL A 213 -19.66 0.66 -11.03
C VAL A 213 -20.22 2.02 -10.57
N LEU A 214 -19.54 2.76 -9.71
CA LEU A 214 -20.00 4.08 -9.27
C LEU A 214 -20.07 5.05 -10.45
N ASP A 215 -21.15 5.83 -10.48
CA ASP A 215 -21.28 6.95 -11.40
C ASP A 215 -20.24 8.03 -11.09
N ASN A 216 -19.76 8.68 -12.14
CA ASN A 216 -18.80 9.79 -12.07
C ASN A 216 -17.43 9.48 -11.44
N LEU A 217 -17.15 8.26 -10.97
CA LEU A 217 -15.80 7.88 -10.56
C LEU A 217 -14.84 8.00 -11.75
N LYS A 218 -13.68 8.64 -11.55
CA LYS A 218 -12.76 8.92 -12.65
C LYS A 218 -12.25 7.65 -13.32
N MET A 219 -12.10 7.75 -14.64
CA MET A 219 -11.72 6.62 -15.51
C MET A 219 -10.38 6.01 -15.14
N ASN A 220 -9.40 6.80 -14.69
CA ASN A 220 -8.10 6.27 -14.26
C ASN A 220 -8.23 5.27 -13.09
N ILE A 221 -9.16 5.52 -12.15
CA ILE A 221 -9.42 4.59 -11.03
C ILE A 221 -10.15 3.34 -11.55
N LYS A 222 -11.13 3.51 -12.45
CA LYS A 222 -11.86 2.37 -13.06
C LYS A 222 -10.92 1.47 -13.86
N PHE A 223 -10.06 2.05 -14.68
CA PHE A 223 -9.08 1.32 -15.49
C PHE A 223 -8.08 0.54 -14.63
N GLU A 224 -7.73 1.05 -13.45
CA GLU A 224 -6.85 0.31 -12.53
C GLU A 224 -7.51 -1.00 -12.06
N VAL A 225 -8.82 -0.98 -11.79
CA VAL A 225 -9.60 -2.18 -11.42
C VAL A 225 -9.68 -3.16 -12.58
N GLU A 226 -9.95 -2.67 -13.80
CA GLU A 226 -9.99 -3.49 -15.01
C GLU A 226 -8.64 -4.15 -15.31
N LEU A 227 -7.54 -3.37 -15.22
CA LEU A 227 -6.19 -3.87 -15.42
C LEU A 227 -5.82 -4.95 -14.40
N LEU A 228 -6.21 -4.77 -13.13
CA LEU A 228 -6.03 -5.78 -12.10
C LEU A 228 -6.80 -7.07 -12.43
N CYS A 229 -8.08 -6.95 -12.79
CA CYS A 229 -8.92 -8.10 -13.13
C CYS A 229 -8.32 -8.89 -14.30
N ASN A 230 -7.86 -8.19 -15.34
CA ASN A 230 -7.16 -8.79 -16.49
C ASN A 230 -5.90 -9.55 -16.05
N LYS A 231 -5.10 -9.00 -15.13
CA LYS A 231 -3.90 -9.69 -14.60
C LYS A 231 -4.23 -10.94 -13.79
N LEU A 232 -5.38 -10.95 -13.12
CA LEU A 232 -5.88 -12.09 -12.35
C LEU A 232 -6.69 -13.08 -13.18
N ASP A 233 -6.76 -12.88 -14.51
CA ASP A 233 -7.52 -13.70 -15.46
C ASP A 233 -9.02 -13.81 -15.10
N ILE A 234 -9.61 -12.68 -14.70
CA ILE A 234 -11.05 -12.57 -14.40
C ILE A 234 -11.63 -11.36 -15.12
N LYS A 235 -12.84 -11.50 -15.68
CA LYS A 235 -13.59 -10.33 -16.19
C LYS A 235 -14.17 -9.54 -15.03
N VAL A 236 -14.03 -8.21 -15.06
CA VAL A 236 -14.56 -7.32 -14.01
C VAL A 236 -16.06 -7.56 -13.72
N ASP A 237 -16.84 -7.90 -14.75
CA ASP A 237 -18.28 -8.17 -14.62
C ASP A 237 -18.61 -9.54 -13.99
N GLN A 238 -17.65 -10.47 -13.93
CA GLN A 238 -17.80 -11.75 -13.24
C GLN A 238 -17.54 -11.64 -11.73
N VAL A 239 -16.92 -10.55 -11.28
CA VAL A 239 -16.75 -10.29 -9.85
C VAL A 239 -18.11 -9.90 -9.27
N PRO A 240 -18.59 -10.61 -8.22
CA PRO A 240 -19.91 -10.33 -7.66
C PRO A 240 -19.96 -8.97 -6.97
N LEU A 241 -21.01 -8.21 -7.23
CA LEU A 241 -21.34 -7.02 -6.45
C LEU A 241 -21.74 -7.41 -5.02
N ARG A 242 -21.29 -6.62 -4.05
CA ARG A 242 -21.59 -6.84 -2.63
C ARG A 242 -22.25 -5.64 -1.97
N HIS A 243 -22.37 -4.52 -2.69
CA HIS A 243 -23.00 -3.29 -2.21
C HIS A 243 -22.42 -2.85 -0.86
N SER A 244 -21.12 -3.07 -0.68
CA SER A 244 -20.39 -2.76 0.56
C SER A 244 -20.38 -1.26 0.88
N LEU A 245 -20.51 -0.44 -0.17
CA LEU A 245 -20.56 1.02 -0.09
C LEU A 245 -21.90 1.55 0.43
N SER A 246 -23.00 0.81 0.31
CA SER A 246 -24.35 1.28 0.72
C SER A 246 -24.48 1.56 2.22
N ARG A 247 -23.56 1.04 3.03
CA ARG A 247 -23.50 1.27 4.49
C ARG A 247 -22.41 2.28 4.90
N ARG A 248 -21.72 2.88 3.92
CA ARG A 248 -20.65 3.86 4.14
C ARG A 248 -21.17 5.27 3.91
N ARG A 249 -20.48 6.25 4.47
CA ARG A 249 -20.80 7.66 4.23
C ARG A 249 -20.45 8.01 2.77
N SER A 250 -21.28 8.79 2.10
CA SER A 250 -20.91 9.29 0.78
C SER A 250 -19.71 10.25 0.88
N PRO A 251 -18.78 10.23 -0.08
CA PRO A 251 -17.69 11.19 -0.14
C PRO A 251 -18.23 12.61 -0.26
N VAL A 252 -17.53 13.55 0.37
CA VAL A 252 -17.76 14.97 0.13
C VAL A 252 -17.23 15.32 -1.26
N LEU A 253 -18.05 15.99 -2.06
CA LEU A 253 -17.72 16.48 -3.39
C LEU A 253 -17.64 18.02 -3.38
N PRO A 254 -16.77 18.64 -4.22
CA PRO A 254 -15.85 18.00 -5.15
C PRO A 254 -14.63 17.36 -4.45
N ASN A 255 -14.11 16.30 -5.05
CA ASN A 255 -12.81 15.75 -4.70
C ASN A 255 -12.12 15.21 -5.96
N GLN A 256 -10.88 14.73 -5.82
CA GLN A 256 -10.08 14.27 -6.93
C GLN A 256 -10.46 12.89 -7.50
N ASP A 257 -11.32 12.13 -6.83
CA ASP A 257 -11.69 10.77 -7.24
C ASP A 257 -12.88 10.77 -8.20
N PHE A 258 -13.75 11.78 -8.11
CA PHE A 258 -14.98 11.89 -8.89
C PHE A 258 -14.94 13.10 -9.83
N ASN A 259 -15.58 12.96 -10.99
CA ASN A 259 -15.93 14.08 -11.83
C ASN A 259 -17.09 14.86 -11.18
N LEU A 260 -17.16 16.17 -11.44
CA LEU A 260 -18.30 16.97 -11.03
C LEU A 260 -19.58 16.38 -11.64
N PRO A 261 -20.69 16.28 -10.88
CA PRO A 261 -21.98 15.98 -11.47
C PRO A 261 -22.24 16.98 -12.59
N ARG A 262 -22.56 16.51 -13.80
CA ARG A 262 -23.02 17.41 -14.85
C ARG A 262 -24.25 18.13 -14.31
N GLY A 263 -24.12 19.42 -14.02
CA GLY A 263 -25.25 20.22 -13.57
C GLY A 263 -26.39 20.06 -14.56
N GLY A 264 -27.57 19.70 -14.08
CA GLY A 264 -28.78 19.85 -14.87
C GLY A 264 -28.83 21.30 -15.30
N GLY A 265 -28.63 21.55 -16.59
CA GLY A 265 -28.92 22.84 -17.20
C GLY A 265 -30.42 23.08 -17.02
N GLY A 266 -30.79 23.68 -15.90
CA GLY A 266 -32.10 24.27 -15.71
C GLY A 266 -32.20 25.40 -16.72
N GLY A 267 -32.95 25.15 -17.79
CA GLY A 267 -33.46 26.21 -18.64
C GLY A 267 -34.27 27.16 -17.77
N GLY A 268 -33.74 28.37 -17.60
CA GLY A 268 -34.56 29.54 -17.34
C GLY A 268 -34.93 30.11 -18.69
N GLY A 269 -36.19 29.89 -19.10
CA GLY A 269 -36.86 30.71 -20.10
C GLY A 269 -37.24 32.07 -19.54
#